data_AF-A0A7W3TY35-F1
#
_entry.id   AF-A0A7W3TY35-F1
#
_cell.length_a   1.000
_cell.length_b   1.000
_cell.length_c   1.000
_cell.angle_alpha   90.00
_cell.angle_beta   90.00
_cell.angle_gamma   90.00
#
_symmetry.space_group_name_H-M   'P 1'
#
loop_
_entity.id
_entity.type
_entity.pdbx_description
1 polymer ?
#
loop_
_entity_poly.entity_id
_entity_poly.type
_entity_poly.pdbx_seq_one_letter_code
_entity_poly.pdbx_strand_id
1 'polypeptide(L)'
;MNGKAGRTDNKKTQNTDSTSYEYLITPGATGTVLVATYSNLQHSFYTDANGDKHNISKIVRTFSDLTKQNWVPSWNWEKAPENGANPYLWIYDDPTDGFWYYFASGVTVTDQYFDENGNPINLADDAWLAVTSLNNQSDPQHIANNADVEQVTPVSGGQSYALLGSSVTNHNGTLYADKNNSSEPKGSHNNSDWWDYKGPNEYYGAGLIKLSGNTTSLRFSTHYDPSFTGATSHDVWATTTTILPATPGPEKPKVPKTSNAHFHYDVALICH
;
A
#
# COMPACT_ATOMS: atom_id res chain seq x y z
N MET A 1 3.09 -29.19 1.90
CA MET A 1 3.97 -28.01 2.04
C MET A 1 4.78 -27.91 0.76
N ASN A 2 4.32 -27.16 -0.24
CA ASN A 2 5.02 -27.04 -1.53
C ASN A 2 4.94 -25.59 -1.99
N GLY A 3 6.07 -24.90 -1.90
CA GLY A 3 6.26 -23.53 -2.34
C GLY A 3 7.65 -23.09 -1.92
N LYS A 4 8.68 -23.52 -2.65
CA LYS A 4 10.01 -22.91 -2.53
C LYS A 4 9.89 -21.47 -3.03
N ALA A 5 10.29 -20.51 -2.20
CA ALA A 5 10.49 -19.14 -2.64
C ALA A 5 11.47 -19.16 -3.82
N GLY A 6 11.00 -18.71 -4.99
CA GLY A 6 11.86 -18.47 -6.13
C GLY A 6 12.90 -17.43 -5.74
N ARG A 7 14.16 -17.72 -6.07
CA ARG A 7 15.32 -16.82 -6.12
C ARG A 7 15.08 -15.38 -5.62
N THR A 8 15.57 -15.09 -4.41
CA THR A 8 15.76 -13.74 -3.89
C THR A 8 16.91 -13.05 -4.64
N ASP A 9 16.63 -12.25 -5.66
CA ASP A 9 17.61 -11.37 -6.28
C ASP A 9 17.53 -9.97 -5.64
N ASN A 10 18.24 -9.76 -4.53
CA ASN A 10 18.33 -8.47 -3.84
C ASN A 10 19.06 -7.44 -4.72
N LYS A 11 18.33 -6.71 -5.59
CA LYS A 11 18.90 -5.62 -6.36
C LYS A 11 18.57 -4.29 -5.70
N LYS A 12 19.60 -3.58 -5.20
CA LYS A 12 19.48 -2.21 -4.69
C LYS A 12 19.35 -1.25 -5.88
N THR A 13 18.23 -0.55 -5.97
CA THR A 13 17.94 0.47 -6.99
C THR A 13 17.84 1.82 -6.29
N GLN A 14 18.75 2.74 -6.61
CA GLN A 14 18.78 4.08 -6.02
C GLN A 14 17.85 4.99 -6.82
N ASN A 15 16.77 5.49 -6.21
CA ASN A 15 16.02 6.64 -6.75
C ASN A 15 15.23 7.44 -5.69
N THR A 16 15.49 7.23 -4.40
CA THR A 16 14.97 8.01 -3.26
C THR A 16 16.03 8.07 -2.15
N ASP A 17 15.80 8.84 -1.07
CA ASP A 17 16.66 8.82 0.13
C ASP A 17 16.65 7.45 0.86
N SER A 18 15.80 6.53 0.40
CA SER A 18 15.60 5.18 0.94
C SER A 18 16.18 4.12 -0.01
N THR A 19 16.73 3.04 0.54
CA THR A 19 17.08 1.87 -0.27
C THR A 19 15.89 0.93 -0.40
N SER A 20 15.93 0.10 -1.41
CA SER A 20 14.81 -0.76 -1.71
C SER A 20 15.32 -2.10 -2.24
N TYR A 21 14.49 -3.13 -2.07
CA TYR A 21 14.82 -4.52 -2.32
C TYR A 21 13.76 -5.15 -3.20
N GLU A 22 14.21 -5.73 -4.32
CA GLU A 22 13.36 -6.46 -5.26
C GLU A 22 13.28 -7.95 -4.84
N TYR A 23 12.06 -8.50 -4.81
CA TYR A 23 11.78 -9.89 -4.45
C TYR A 23 10.92 -10.55 -5.53
N LEU A 24 11.56 -11.31 -6.42
CA LEU A 24 10.89 -12.15 -7.40
C LEU A 24 10.12 -13.29 -6.71
N ILE A 25 8.82 -13.41 -6.97
CA ILE A 25 7.98 -14.40 -6.30
C ILE A 25 7.48 -15.43 -7.31
N THR A 26 7.42 -16.69 -6.86
CA THR A 26 6.87 -17.78 -7.66
C THR A 26 5.40 -17.47 -8.02
N PRO A 27 5.01 -17.53 -9.31
CA PRO A 27 3.64 -17.27 -9.74
C PRO A 27 2.57 -18.04 -8.95
N GLY A 28 1.50 -17.35 -8.55
CA GLY A 28 0.33 -17.97 -7.92
C GLY A 28 0.58 -18.46 -6.49
N ALA A 29 1.56 -17.91 -5.79
CA ALA A 29 1.80 -18.24 -4.38
C ALA A 29 0.63 -17.75 -3.50
N THR A 30 -0.07 -18.70 -2.89
CA THR A 30 -1.08 -18.45 -1.85
C THR A 30 -0.43 -18.57 -0.47
N GLY A 31 -0.94 -17.83 0.51
CA GLY A 31 -0.30 -17.72 1.83
C GLY A 31 0.92 -16.81 1.82
N THR A 32 1.76 -16.90 2.86
CA THR A 32 2.92 -16.01 3.05
C THR A 32 3.92 -16.13 1.91
N VAL A 33 4.24 -15.00 1.28
CA VAL A 33 5.22 -14.90 0.20
C VAL A 33 6.51 -14.19 0.63
N LEU A 34 6.44 -13.27 1.59
CA LEU A 34 7.58 -12.54 2.13
C LEU A 34 7.28 -12.08 3.57
N VAL A 35 8.31 -12.08 4.43
CA VAL A 35 8.26 -11.43 5.75
C VAL A 35 9.41 -10.42 5.81
N ALA A 36 9.07 -9.14 5.91
CA ALA A 36 10.01 -8.05 6.14
C ALA A 36 9.99 -7.69 7.64
N THR A 37 11.18 -7.61 8.25
CA THR A 37 11.32 -7.17 9.64
C THR A 37 12.07 -5.84 9.66
N TYR A 38 11.38 -4.79 10.10
CA TYR A 38 11.96 -3.48 10.33
C TYR A 38 12.28 -3.38 11.82
N SER A 39 13.55 -3.20 12.17
CA SER A 39 14.05 -3.15 13.55
C SER A 39 14.71 -1.81 13.84
N ASN A 40 15.05 -1.57 15.11
CA ASN A 40 15.75 -0.36 15.57
C ASN A 40 15.01 0.95 15.28
N LEU A 41 13.68 0.92 15.20
CA LEU A 41 12.86 2.11 14.94
C LEU A 41 12.97 3.10 16.12
N GLN A 42 13.36 4.35 15.86
CA GLN A 42 13.65 5.36 16.91
C GLN A 42 12.56 6.44 17.05
N HIS A 43 11.67 6.56 16.07
CA HIS A 43 10.72 7.68 15.95
C HIS A 43 9.26 7.24 15.84
N SER A 44 8.98 5.97 16.14
CA SER A 44 7.65 5.37 16.05
C SER A 44 7.06 5.14 17.43
N PHE A 45 5.83 5.57 17.64
CA PHE A 45 5.08 5.30 18.85
C PHE A 45 3.57 5.30 18.58
N TYR A 46 2.84 4.65 19.46
CA TYR A 46 1.39 4.70 19.57
C TYR A 46 1.03 5.32 20.93
N THR A 47 0.06 6.22 20.96
CA THR A 47 -0.50 6.75 22.21
C THR A 47 -1.91 6.25 22.34
N ASP A 48 -2.20 5.55 23.44
CA ASP A 48 -3.52 4.99 23.68
C ASP A 48 -4.51 6.01 24.24
N ALA A 49 -5.76 5.57 24.44
CA ALA A 49 -6.85 6.39 24.94
C ALA A 49 -6.63 6.96 26.35
N ASN A 50 -5.72 6.37 27.14
CA ASN A 50 -5.34 6.88 28.45
C ASN A 50 -4.22 7.93 28.37
N GLY A 51 -3.64 8.13 27.20
CA GLY A 51 -2.50 9.01 26.96
C GLY A 51 -1.16 8.32 27.19
N ASP A 52 -1.13 7.01 27.41
CA ASP A 52 0.11 6.26 27.62
C ASP A 52 0.81 6.06 26.27
N LYS A 53 2.12 6.34 26.26
CA LYS A 53 2.96 6.22 25.07
C LYS A 53 3.60 4.83 25.02
N HIS A 54 3.33 4.12 23.94
CA HIS A 54 3.91 2.83 23.59
C HIS A 54 4.94 3.03 22.47
N ASN A 55 6.23 3.01 22.79
CA ASN A 55 7.29 3.08 21.78
C ASN A 55 7.24 1.83 20.89
N ILE A 56 7.33 2.01 19.58
CA ILE A 56 7.39 0.92 18.60
C ILE A 56 8.84 0.80 18.15
N SER A 57 9.50 -0.30 18.49
CA SER A 57 10.91 -0.56 18.16
C SER A 57 11.09 -1.45 16.92
N LYS A 58 10.04 -2.22 16.57
CA LYS A 58 10.06 -3.20 15.49
C LYS A 58 8.68 -3.36 14.86
N ILE A 59 8.67 -3.53 13.53
CA ILE A 59 7.51 -3.95 12.73
C ILE A 59 7.86 -5.27 12.04
N VAL A 60 6.99 -6.26 12.18
CA VAL A 60 7.02 -7.46 11.34
C VAL A 60 5.89 -7.35 10.32
N ARG A 61 6.27 -7.15 9.05
CA ARG A 61 5.36 -7.02 7.91
C ARG A 61 5.36 -8.30 7.10
N THR A 62 4.20 -8.96 7.02
CA THR A 62 4.00 -10.17 6.25
C THR A 62 3.23 -9.85 4.99
N PHE A 63 3.80 -10.18 3.83
CA PHE A 63 3.12 -10.15 2.55
C PHE A 63 2.58 -11.55 2.24
N SER A 64 1.30 -11.64 1.86
CA SER A 64 0.65 -12.89 1.49
C SER A 64 -0.27 -12.73 0.28
N ASP A 65 -0.64 -13.86 -0.31
CA ASP A 65 -1.70 -13.96 -1.33
C ASP A 65 -1.44 -13.05 -2.55
N LEU A 66 -0.18 -12.97 -2.98
CA LEU A 66 0.22 -12.19 -4.14
C LEU A 66 -0.44 -12.75 -5.41
N THR A 67 -1.42 -12.02 -5.92
CA THR A 67 -2.25 -12.48 -7.03
C THR A 67 -1.62 -12.05 -8.33
N LYS A 68 -1.10 -13.02 -9.09
CA LYS A 68 -0.57 -12.77 -10.42
C LYS A 68 -1.65 -12.17 -11.31
N GLN A 69 -1.29 -11.13 -12.04
CA GLN A 69 -2.12 -10.61 -13.11
C GLN A 69 -2.04 -11.54 -14.33
N ASN A 70 -3.19 -11.99 -14.83
CA ASN A 70 -3.27 -12.78 -16.06
C ASN A 70 -3.24 -11.83 -17.26
N TRP A 71 -2.04 -11.40 -17.64
CA TRP A 71 -1.82 -10.51 -18.77
C TRP A 71 -0.82 -11.11 -19.76
N VAL A 72 -1.07 -10.86 -21.04
CA VAL A 72 -0.18 -11.19 -22.15
C VAL A 72 0.07 -9.87 -22.92
N PRO A 73 1.32 -9.38 -23.03
CA PRO A 73 1.60 -8.18 -23.79
C PRO A 73 1.17 -8.34 -25.24
N SER A 74 0.53 -7.32 -25.80
CA SER A 74 0.28 -7.27 -27.25
C SER A 74 1.41 -6.63 -28.05
N TRP A 75 2.48 -6.14 -27.40
CA TRP A 75 3.58 -5.44 -28.06
C TRP A 75 4.94 -6.14 -27.83
N ASN A 76 5.58 -6.51 -28.94
CA ASN A 76 6.78 -7.36 -29.09
C ASN A 76 8.13 -6.81 -28.55
N TRP A 77 8.17 -5.79 -27.69
CA TRP A 77 9.45 -5.22 -27.25
C TRP A 77 10.04 -5.91 -26.01
N GLU A 78 9.21 -6.59 -25.22
CA GLU A 78 9.66 -7.55 -24.22
C GLU A 78 9.38 -8.95 -24.75
N LYS A 79 10.39 -9.82 -24.77
CA LYS A 79 10.15 -11.27 -24.72
C LYS A 79 9.56 -11.59 -23.35
N ALA A 80 8.34 -11.12 -23.07
CA ALA A 80 7.57 -11.65 -21.97
C ALA A 80 7.37 -13.14 -22.27
N PRO A 81 7.62 -14.04 -21.31
CA PRO A 81 7.31 -15.44 -21.52
C PRO A 81 5.84 -15.57 -21.93
N GLU A 82 5.50 -16.58 -22.74
CA GLU A 82 4.14 -16.85 -23.25
C GLU A 82 3.06 -16.98 -22.14
N ASN A 83 3.44 -16.88 -20.87
CA ASN A 83 2.62 -16.91 -19.66
C ASN A 83 2.68 -15.62 -18.80
N GLY A 84 3.16 -14.49 -19.33
CA GLY A 84 3.34 -13.22 -18.58
C GLY A 84 4.51 -13.25 -17.58
N ALA A 85 5.02 -12.08 -17.19
CA ALA A 85 6.09 -11.96 -16.20
C ALA A 85 5.67 -12.52 -14.82
N ASN A 86 6.65 -12.92 -14.00
CA ASN A 86 6.39 -13.36 -12.64
C ASN A 86 6.10 -12.14 -11.75
N PRO A 87 5.11 -12.19 -10.86
CA PRO A 87 4.86 -11.10 -9.95
C PRO A 87 6.03 -10.94 -8.98
N TYR A 88 6.32 -9.70 -8.59
CA TYR A 88 7.38 -9.41 -7.63
C TYR A 88 7.00 -8.22 -6.76
N LEU A 89 7.68 -8.14 -5.62
CA LEU A 89 7.53 -7.04 -4.66
C LEU A 89 8.78 -6.19 -4.67
N TRP A 90 8.62 -4.88 -4.62
CA TRP A 90 9.72 -3.95 -4.40
C TRP A 90 9.47 -3.24 -3.07
N ILE A 91 10.26 -3.59 -2.06
CA ILE A 91 10.04 -3.15 -0.67
C ILE A 91 11.06 -2.09 -0.30
N TYR A 92 10.59 -0.94 0.19
CA TYR A 92 11.46 0.08 0.75
C TYR A 92 11.92 -0.32 2.14
N ASP A 93 13.11 0.13 2.47
CA ASP A 93 13.75 -0.16 3.73
C ASP A 93 13.22 0.76 4.85
N ASP A 94 12.76 1.96 4.50
CA ASP A 94 11.83 2.77 5.30
C ASP A 94 10.38 2.23 5.17
N PRO A 95 9.75 1.75 6.26
CA PRO A 95 8.41 1.18 6.21
C PRO A 95 7.30 2.20 5.87
N THR A 96 7.58 3.50 5.92
CA THR A 96 6.64 4.59 5.58
C THR A 96 6.70 5.03 4.12
N ASP A 97 7.70 4.58 3.37
CA ASP A 97 7.76 4.76 1.92
C ASP A 97 6.94 3.69 1.18
N GLY A 98 6.32 2.76 1.91
CA GLY A 98 5.42 1.77 1.34
C GLY A 98 6.16 0.67 0.59
N PHE A 99 5.55 0.21 -0.51
CA PHE A 99 6.11 -0.83 -1.36
C PHE A 99 5.42 -0.82 -2.72
N TRP A 100 6.02 -1.46 -3.72
CA TRP A 100 5.36 -1.73 -4.99
C TRP A 100 5.04 -3.21 -5.14
N TYR A 101 3.95 -3.49 -5.83
CA TYR A 101 3.64 -4.82 -6.37
C TYR A 101 3.53 -4.75 -7.89
N TYR A 102 4.36 -5.56 -8.56
CA TYR A 102 4.52 -5.58 -10.00
C TYR A 102 3.91 -6.84 -10.59
N PHE A 103 3.30 -6.73 -11.78
CA PHE A 103 2.65 -7.83 -12.49
C PHE A 103 1.64 -8.61 -11.63
N ALA A 104 1.06 -7.92 -10.65
CA ALA A 104 0.14 -8.46 -9.67
C ALA A 104 -1.11 -7.58 -9.58
N SER A 105 -2.26 -8.21 -9.38
CA SER A 105 -3.54 -7.52 -9.15
C SER A 105 -3.88 -7.37 -7.68
N GLY A 106 -3.02 -7.86 -6.79
CA GLY A 106 -3.10 -7.51 -5.38
C GLY A 106 -2.20 -8.33 -4.48
N VAL A 107 -2.03 -7.81 -3.27
CA VAL A 107 -1.22 -8.39 -2.19
C VAL A 107 -1.87 -8.06 -0.85
N THR A 108 -1.84 -9.02 0.07
CA THR A 108 -2.26 -8.80 1.45
C THR A 108 -1.03 -8.46 2.29
N VAL A 109 -1.11 -7.39 3.07
CA VAL A 109 -0.06 -6.93 3.97
C VAL A 109 -0.56 -6.99 5.40
N THR A 110 0.14 -7.73 6.25
CA THR A 110 -0.17 -7.84 7.68
C THR A 110 0.97 -7.29 8.50
N ASP A 111 0.68 -6.26 9.31
CA ASP A 111 1.65 -5.66 10.21
C ASP A 111 1.41 -6.07 11.66
N GLN A 112 2.50 -6.39 12.36
CA GLN A 112 2.56 -6.54 13.80
C GLN A 112 3.64 -5.63 14.39
N TYR A 113 3.26 -4.88 15.43
CA TYR A 113 4.12 -3.91 16.10
C TYR A 113 4.67 -4.47 17.41
N PHE A 114 5.91 -4.13 17.75
CA PHE A 114 6.56 -4.58 18.98
C PHE A 114 7.27 -3.44 19.70
N ASP A 115 7.27 -3.51 21.03
CA ASP A 115 8.01 -2.60 21.91
C ASP A 115 9.52 -2.92 21.95
N GLU A 116 10.29 -2.14 22.71
CA GLU A 116 11.75 -2.31 22.88
C GLU A 116 12.14 -3.65 23.54
N ASN A 117 11.22 -4.27 24.28
CA ASN A 117 11.44 -5.56 24.94
C ASN A 117 11.03 -6.75 24.04
N GLY A 118 10.50 -6.47 22.84
CA GLY A 118 9.99 -7.47 21.92
C GLY A 118 8.58 -7.98 22.26
N ASN A 119 7.83 -7.30 23.12
CA ASN A 119 6.44 -7.61 23.38
C ASN A 119 5.55 -7.07 22.24
N PRO A 120 4.53 -7.81 21.80
CA PRO A 120 3.57 -7.31 20.81
C PRO A 120 2.76 -6.16 21.40
N ILE A 121 2.55 -5.12 20.60
CA ILE A 121 1.69 -3.98 20.94
C ILE A 121 0.28 -4.26 20.44
N ASN A 122 -0.69 -4.19 21.34
CA ASN A 122 -2.11 -4.27 21.01
C ASN A 122 -2.64 -2.86 20.75
N LEU A 123 -3.07 -2.58 19.52
CA LEU A 123 -3.66 -1.30 19.17
C LEU A 123 -5.12 -1.26 19.65
N ALA A 124 -5.49 -0.22 20.39
CA ALA A 124 -6.89 0.01 20.73
C ALA A 124 -7.63 0.70 19.57
N ASP A 125 -8.95 0.83 19.73
CA ASP A 125 -9.86 1.43 18.74
C ASP A 125 -9.70 2.96 18.64
N ASP A 126 -8.50 3.49 18.64
CA ASP A 126 -8.14 4.90 18.46
C ASP A 126 -6.87 5.10 17.61
N ALA A 127 -6.25 4.01 17.16
CA ALA A 127 -5.17 4.05 16.19
C ALA A 127 -5.72 4.21 14.76
N TRP A 128 -5.06 5.04 13.95
CA TRP A 128 -5.48 5.34 12.58
C TRP A 128 -4.30 5.30 11.60
N LEU A 129 -4.60 4.84 10.39
CA LEU A 129 -3.79 5.03 9.20
C LEU A 129 -4.61 5.78 8.16
N ALA A 130 -3.95 6.59 7.35
CA ALA A 130 -4.43 6.94 6.04
C ALA A 130 -3.79 6.02 5.00
N VAL A 131 -4.60 5.57 4.03
CA VAL A 131 -4.13 4.97 2.79
C VAL A 131 -4.31 6.04 1.72
N THR A 132 -3.21 6.47 1.11
CA THR A 132 -3.17 7.57 0.14
C THR A 132 -2.84 7.04 -1.26
N SER A 133 -2.82 7.90 -2.27
CA SER A 133 -2.53 7.49 -3.66
C SER A 133 -3.52 6.45 -4.24
N LEU A 134 -4.80 6.46 -3.83
CA LEU A 134 -5.79 5.53 -4.40
C LEU A 134 -6.33 6.07 -5.72
N ASN A 135 -5.57 5.82 -6.79
CA ASN A 135 -5.90 6.31 -8.13
C ASN A 135 -7.03 5.49 -8.77
N ASN A 136 -7.87 6.20 -9.52
CA ASN A 136 -8.80 5.63 -10.47
C ASN A 136 -8.57 6.34 -11.81
N GLN A 137 -8.13 5.56 -12.80
CA GLN A 137 -7.83 6.05 -14.15
C GLN A 137 -8.93 5.75 -15.19
N SER A 138 -10.12 5.32 -14.72
CA SER A 138 -11.25 4.92 -15.57
C SER A 138 -11.69 5.99 -16.55
N ASP A 139 -12.07 5.58 -17.75
CA ASP A 139 -12.53 6.50 -18.79
C ASP A 139 -14.02 6.27 -19.07
N PRO A 140 -14.92 7.18 -18.68
CA PRO A 140 -16.35 7.01 -18.91
C PRO A 140 -16.74 7.08 -20.40
N GLN A 141 -15.90 7.66 -21.26
CA GLN A 141 -16.15 7.74 -22.70
C GLN A 141 -15.66 6.50 -23.45
N HIS A 142 -14.80 5.71 -22.82
CA HIS A 142 -14.28 4.47 -23.37
C HIS A 142 -14.48 3.35 -22.36
N ILE A 143 -15.65 2.71 -22.44
CA ILE A 143 -16.09 1.59 -21.57
C ILE A 143 -15.09 0.40 -21.58
N ALA A 144 -14.13 0.37 -22.51
CA ALA A 144 -13.10 -0.66 -22.66
C ALA A 144 -11.65 -0.19 -22.38
N ASN A 145 -11.44 0.99 -21.77
CA ASN A 145 -10.10 1.56 -21.63
C ASN A 145 -9.56 1.55 -20.18
N ASN A 146 -8.52 0.74 -20.00
CA ASN A 146 -7.25 1.13 -19.38
C ASN A 146 -7.26 1.61 -17.92
N ALA A 147 -8.29 1.22 -17.17
CA ALA A 147 -8.57 1.80 -15.88
C ALA A 147 -7.98 0.97 -14.74
N ASP A 148 -6.84 1.39 -14.23
CA ASP A 148 -6.36 0.91 -12.94
C ASP A 148 -7.22 1.60 -11.88
N VAL A 149 -8.03 0.80 -11.17
CA VAL A 149 -8.72 1.25 -9.96
C VAL A 149 -8.01 0.63 -8.79
N GLU A 150 -7.21 1.43 -8.11
CA GLU A 150 -6.49 1.06 -6.91
C GLU A 150 -7.44 1.06 -5.72
N GLN A 151 -7.34 0.01 -4.92
CA GLN A 151 -8.27 -0.25 -3.82
C GLN A 151 -7.54 -0.82 -2.63
N VAL A 152 -8.12 -0.58 -1.45
CA VAL A 152 -7.70 -1.23 -0.22
C VAL A 152 -8.90 -1.76 0.56
N THR A 153 -8.79 -2.98 1.10
CA THR A 153 -9.80 -3.59 1.96
C THR A 153 -9.14 -4.09 3.25
N PRO A 154 -9.58 -3.66 4.44
CA PRO A 154 -9.21 -4.32 5.67
C PRO A 154 -9.73 -5.77 5.68
N VAL A 155 -8.82 -6.73 5.84
CA VAL A 155 -9.14 -8.16 5.96
C VAL A 155 -9.37 -8.53 7.43
N SER A 156 -8.58 -7.95 8.33
CA SER A 156 -8.69 -8.13 9.78
C SER A 156 -8.01 -6.98 10.52
N GLY A 157 -8.43 -6.74 11.78
CA GLY A 157 -7.80 -5.73 12.65
C GLY A 157 -7.90 -4.30 12.12
N GLY A 158 -8.93 -4.01 11.32
CA GLY A 158 -9.12 -2.70 10.71
C GLY A 158 -10.56 -2.46 10.24
N GLN A 159 -10.99 -1.20 10.28
CA GLN A 159 -12.25 -0.74 9.72
C GLN A 159 -12.00 0.50 8.86
N SER A 160 -12.53 0.52 7.64
CA SER A 160 -12.35 1.64 6.73
C SER A 160 -13.38 2.74 6.93
N TYR A 161 -12.97 3.98 6.64
CA TYR A 161 -13.76 5.19 6.70
C TYR A 161 -13.41 6.08 5.51
N ALA A 162 -14.41 6.68 4.90
CA ALA A 162 -14.19 7.71 3.89
C ALA A 162 -13.63 8.97 4.56
N LEU A 163 -12.73 9.66 3.86
CA LEU A 163 -12.19 10.95 4.30
C LEU A 163 -13.01 12.08 3.67
N LEU A 164 -13.44 13.05 4.47
CA LEU A 164 -14.25 14.16 3.97
C LEU A 164 -13.52 14.92 2.85
N GLY A 165 -14.20 15.12 1.71
CA GLY A 165 -13.63 15.82 0.55
C GLY A 165 -12.70 14.98 -0.32
N SER A 166 -12.41 13.74 0.07
CA SER A 166 -11.72 12.77 -0.79
C SER A 166 -12.60 12.31 -1.95
N SER A 167 -11.97 11.94 -3.05
CA SER A 167 -12.59 11.19 -4.15
C SER A 167 -12.80 9.71 -3.81
N VAL A 168 -12.13 9.22 -2.76
CA VAL A 168 -12.21 7.83 -2.29
C VAL A 168 -13.40 7.68 -1.35
N THR A 169 -14.23 6.69 -1.64
CA THR A 169 -15.43 6.35 -0.88
C THR A 169 -15.33 4.95 -0.28
N ASN A 170 -16.16 4.65 0.72
CA ASN A 170 -16.23 3.34 1.35
C ASN A 170 -17.37 2.51 0.73
N HIS A 171 -17.00 1.36 0.15
CA HIS A 171 -17.89 0.40 -0.48
C HIS A 171 -17.90 -0.90 0.33
N ASN A 172 -18.65 -0.90 1.43
CA ASN A 172 -18.80 -2.05 2.34
C ASN A 172 -17.45 -2.60 2.87
N GLY A 173 -16.53 -1.70 3.22
CA GLY A 173 -15.20 -2.05 3.73
C GLY A 173 -14.07 -1.75 2.76
N THR A 174 -14.31 -1.76 1.45
CA THR A 174 -13.29 -1.44 0.45
C THR A 174 -13.27 0.05 0.16
N LEU A 175 -12.08 0.64 0.16
CA LEU A 175 -11.84 2.03 -0.22
C LEU A 175 -11.35 2.10 -1.67
N TYR A 176 -12.05 2.85 -2.51
CA TYR A 176 -11.62 3.23 -3.86
C TYR A 176 -12.41 4.45 -4.33
N ALA A 177 -11.98 5.09 -5.41
CA ALA A 177 -12.75 6.16 -6.05
C ALA A 177 -13.75 5.59 -7.07
N ASP A 178 -15.01 6.03 -7.05
CA ASP A 178 -16.05 5.58 -7.98
C ASP A 178 -15.78 5.98 -9.45
N LYS A 179 -15.06 7.09 -9.64
CA LYS A 179 -14.84 7.73 -10.94
C LYS A 179 -13.37 8.08 -11.10
N ASN A 180 -13.00 8.43 -12.34
CA ASN A 180 -11.69 8.97 -12.63
C ASN A 180 -11.32 10.10 -11.66
N ASN A 181 -10.21 9.94 -10.95
CA ASN A 181 -9.65 10.98 -10.09
C ASN A 181 -8.25 11.42 -10.55
N SER A 182 -7.78 10.93 -11.70
CA SER A 182 -6.42 11.18 -12.22
C SER A 182 -6.35 12.12 -13.42
N SER A 183 -7.46 12.35 -14.14
CA SER A 183 -7.46 13.08 -15.41
C SER A 183 -8.74 13.92 -15.60
N GLU A 184 -8.59 15.24 -15.70
CA GLU A 184 -9.70 16.18 -15.93
C GLU A 184 -10.48 15.88 -17.23
N PRO A 185 -9.82 15.61 -18.38
CA PRO A 185 -10.52 15.20 -19.60
C PRO A 185 -11.43 13.98 -19.43
N LYS A 186 -11.13 13.11 -18.45
CA LYS A 186 -11.90 11.89 -18.14
C LYS A 186 -12.89 12.08 -16.98
N GLY A 187 -13.08 13.31 -16.52
CA GLY A 187 -14.09 13.66 -15.51
C GLY A 187 -13.57 13.80 -14.08
N SER A 188 -12.25 13.77 -13.85
CA SER A 188 -11.69 14.16 -12.56
C SER A 188 -11.88 15.66 -12.32
N HIS A 189 -11.96 16.07 -11.04
CA HIS A 189 -11.99 17.48 -10.66
C HIS A 189 -10.65 18.20 -10.96
N ASN A 190 -9.53 17.50 -10.79
CA ASN A 190 -8.17 17.94 -11.11
C ASN A 190 -7.34 16.76 -11.64
N ASN A 191 -6.26 17.02 -12.38
CA ASN A 191 -5.30 15.97 -12.75
C ASN A 191 -4.58 15.40 -11.51
N SER A 192 -4.08 14.16 -11.59
CA SER A 192 -3.37 13.48 -10.49
C SER A 192 -2.21 14.32 -9.95
N ASP A 193 -1.46 14.99 -10.82
CA ASP A 193 -0.34 15.87 -10.43
C ASP A 193 -0.72 17.03 -9.48
N TRP A 194 -2.01 17.25 -9.21
CA TRP A 194 -2.49 18.22 -8.24
C TRP A 194 -2.62 17.65 -6.81
N TRP A 195 -2.83 16.34 -6.66
CA TRP A 195 -3.09 15.70 -5.37
C TRP A 195 -2.22 14.47 -5.07
N ASP A 196 -1.73 13.77 -6.09
CA ASP A 196 -1.07 12.47 -6.01
C ASP A 196 0.43 12.60 -5.71
N TYR A 197 0.73 13.38 -4.67
CA TYR A 197 2.07 13.59 -4.11
C TYR A 197 1.91 14.11 -2.67
N LYS A 198 2.97 13.98 -1.87
CA LYS A 198 2.99 14.51 -0.50
C LYS A 198 2.74 16.02 -0.53
N GLY A 199 1.61 16.45 0.00
CA GLY A 199 1.19 17.85 -0.13
C GLY A 199 -0.18 18.15 0.49
N PRO A 200 -0.64 19.41 0.38
CA PRO A 200 -1.88 19.84 1.01
C PRO A 200 -3.14 19.20 0.41
N ASN A 201 -3.04 18.60 -0.78
CA ASN A 201 -4.17 18.00 -1.50
C ASN A 201 -4.19 16.47 -1.46
N GLU A 202 -3.22 15.82 -0.79
CA GLU A 202 -3.12 14.36 -0.69
C GLU A 202 -4.41 13.70 -0.17
N TYR A 203 -5.20 14.45 0.62
CA TYR A 203 -6.51 14.01 1.10
C TYR A 203 -7.46 13.59 -0.03
N TYR A 204 -7.29 14.13 -1.25
CA TYR A 204 -8.22 13.91 -2.36
C TYR A 204 -8.23 12.47 -2.89
N GLY A 205 -7.14 11.71 -2.72
CA GLY A 205 -7.11 10.27 -3.03
C GLY A 205 -6.84 9.40 -1.82
N ALA A 206 -7.28 9.86 -0.65
CA ALA A 206 -7.03 9.17 0.62
C ALA A 206 -8.30 8.60 1.25
N GLY A 207 -8.16 7.46 1.91
CA GLY A 207 -9.15 6.93 2.85
C GLY A 207 -8.51 6.62 4.20
N LEU A 208 -9.33 6.36 5.21
CA LEU A 208 -8.86 6.12 6.57
C LEU A 208 -9.11 4.66 6.97
N ILE A 209 -8.14 4.05 7.65
CA ILE A 209 -8.31 2.79 8.35
C ILE A 209 -8.15 3.04 9.84
N LYS A 210 -9.19 2.71 10.60
CA LYS A 210 -9.12 2.61 12.05
C LYS A 210 -8.59 1.22 12.40
N LEU A 211 -7.49 1.15 13.14
CA LEU A 211 -6.85 -0.11 13.51
C LEU A 211 -7.41 -0.67 14.81
N SER A 212 -7.30 -1.98 14.98
CA SER A 212 -7.58 -2.63 16.26
C SER A 212 -6.87 -3.99 16.37
N GLY A 213 -6.54 -4.37 17.60
CA GLY A 213 -5.93 -5.66 17.91
C GLY A 213 -4.40 -5.67 17.75
N ASN A 214 -3.84 -6.89 17.77
CA ASN A 214 -2.39 -7.12 17.73
C ASN A 214 -1.82 -7.11 16.31
N THR A 215 -2.66 -7.22 15.29
CA THR A 215 -2.28 -7.33 13.88
C THR A 215 -3.34 -6.66 13.03
N THR A 216 -2.92 -5.88 12.03
CA THR A 216 -3.82 -5.38 10.99
C THR A 216 -3.44 -5.97 9.65
N SER A 217 -4.40 -6.57 8.96
CA SER A 217 -4.23 -7.09 7.59
C SER A 217 -5.00 -6.23 6.60
N LEU A 218 -4.31 -5.65 5.62
CA LEU A 218 -4.87 -4.86 4.53
C LEU A 218 -4.63 -5.56 3.20
N ARG A 219 -5.67 -5.71 2.40
CA ARG A 219 -5.57 -6.17 1.02
C ARG A 219 -5.46 -4.95 0.10
N PHE A 220 -4.32 -4.80 -0.56
CA PHE A 220 -4.16 -3.88 -1.67
C PHE A 220 -4.49 -4.63 -2.96
N SER A 221 -5.29 -4.02 -3.83
CA SER A 221 -5.66 -4.63 -5.11
C SER A 221 -5.93 -3.58 -6.16
N THR A 222 -5.66 -3.97 -7.41
CA THR A 222 -5.97 -3.16 -8.58
C THR A 222 -6.97 -3.93 -9.43
N HIS A 223 -8.10 -3.30 -9.72
CA HIS A 223 -9.00 -3.80 -10.72
C HIS A 223 -8.51 -3.34 -12.10
N TYR A 224 -8.26 -4.30 -12.98
CA TYR A 224 -7.87 -4.08 -14.38
C TYR A 224 -9.00 -4.54 -15.30
N ASP A 225 -9.26 -3.82 -16.40
CA ASP A 225 -10.12 -4.32 -17.46
C ASP A 225 -9.36 -5.37 -18.30
N PRO A 226 -9.77 -6.65 -18.27
CA PRO A 226 -9.08 -7.73 -18.98
C PRO A 226 -9.27 -7.70 -20.50
N SER A 227 -10.19 -6.87 -21.01
CA SER A 227 -10.43 -6.75 -22.46
C SER A 227 -9.38 -5.90 -23.17
N PHE A 228 -8.46 -5.28 -22.43
CA PHE A 228 -7.47 -4.38 -22.96
C PHE A 228 -6.08 -5.02 -23.12
N THR A 229 -5.43 -4.71 -24.25
CA THR A 229 -4.15 -5.27 -24.67
C THR A 229 -2.99 -4.26 -24.69
N GLY A 230 -3.25 -2.97 -24.45
CA GLY A 230 -2.23 -1.92 -24.43
C GLY A 230 -1.52 -1.77 -23.08
N ALA A 231 -0.40 -1.05 -23.11
CA ALA A 231 0.50 -0.87 -21.98
C ALA A 231 -0.04 0.18 -20.99
N THR A 232 -0.62 -0.25 -19.87
CA THR A 232 -0.52 0.51 -18.62
C THR A 232 0.60 -0.08 -17.78
N SER A 233 1.23 0.76 -16.96
CA SER A 233 2.18 0.32 -15.95
C SER A 233 1.46 -0.65 -15.01
N HIS A 234 1.88 -1.91 -14.98
CA HIS A 234 1.29 -2.98 -14.15
C HIS A 234 1.90 -3.00 -12.74
N ASP A 235 2.21 -1.80 -12.26
CA ASP A 235 3.09 -1.53 -11.16
C ASP A 235 2.33 -0.56 -10.27
N VAL A 236 1.96 -1.00 -9.08
CA VAL A 236 1.23 -0.15 -8.15
C VAL A 236 2.04 0.05 -6.90
N TRP A 237 2.23 1.31 -6.56
CA TRP A 237 2.79 1.73 -5.29
C TRP A 237 1.67 1.75 -4.25
N ALA A 238 1.88 1.07 -3.15
CA ALA A 238 0.98 1.08 -2.01
C ALA A 238 1.72 1.65 -0.80
N THR A 239 1.10 2.63 -0.16
CA THR A 239 1.62 3.20 1.08
C THR A 239 0.52 3.42 2.11
N THR A 240 0.92 3.37 3.38
CA THR A 240 0.10 3.82 4.50
C THR A 240 0.89 4.87 5.27
N THR A 241 0.18 5.85 5.82
CA THR A 241 0.78 6.91 6.64
C THR A 241 -0.01 7.09 7.93
N THR A 242 0.69 7.39 9.02
CA THR A 242 0.08 7.81 10.29
C THR A 242 -0.22 9.31 10.30
N ILE A 243 0.30 10.07 9.33
CA ILE A 243 -0.03 11.48 9.13
C ILE A 243 -1.35 11.55 8.35
N LEU A 244 -2.46 11.74 9.07
CA LEU A 244 -3.76 11.84 8.43
C LEU A 244 -3.83 13.13 7.58
N PRO A 245 -4.11 13.04 6.27
CA PRO A 245 -4.21 14.23 5.42
C PRO A 245 -5.27 15.20 5.94
N ALA A 246 -4.92 16.49 5.98
CA ALA A 246 -5.86 17.53 6.37
C ALA A 246 -6.89 17.75 5.26
N THR A 247 -8.18 17.75 5.62
CA THR A 247 -9.27 17.99 4.67
C THR A 247 -9.65 19.47 4.61
N PRO A 248 -10.13 19.98 3.47
CA PRO A 248 -10.71 21.32 3.39
C PRO A 248 -12.02 21.38 4.17
N GLY A 249 -12.11 22.25 5.17
CA GLY A 249 -13.34 22.45 5.94
C GLY A 249 -13.14 23.34 7.17
N PRO A 250 -14.22 23.92 7.73
CA PRO A 250 -14.15 24.85 8.86
C PRO A 250 -13.68 24.20 10.18
N GLU A 251 -13.74 22.87 10.29
CA GLU A 251 -13.22 22.12 11.42
C GLU A 251 -12.07 21.25 10.95
N LYS A 252 -10.83 21.77 11.03
CA LYS A 252 -9.66 20.92 10.95
C LYS A 252 -9.77 19.91 12.10
N PRO A 253 -9.83 18.59 11.86
CA PRO A 253 -9.67 17.64 12.94
C PRO A 253 -8.37 18.01 13.66
N LYS A 254 -8.41 18.17 14.99
CA LYS A 254 -7.18 18.22 15.78
C LYS A 254 -6.58 16.82 15.73
N VAL A 255 -5.92 16.50 14.62
CA VAL A 255 -5.12 15.28 14.51
C VAL A 255 -4.00 15.44 15.54
N PRO A 256 -3.75 14.45 16.40
CA PRO A 256 -2.54 14.43 17.22
C PRO A 256 -1.34 14.73 16.32
N LYS A 257 -0.42 15.60 16.75
CA LYS A 257 0.83 15.82 16.02
C LYS A 257 1.54 14.47 15.90
N THR A 258 1.51 13.86 14.72
CA THR A 258 2.35 12.72 14.42
C THR A 258 3.75 13.22 14.12
N SER A 259 4.75 12.57 14.72
CA SER A 259 6.15 12.88 14.49
C SER A 259 6.55 12.51 13.07
N ASN A 260 7.41 13.33 12.45
CA ASN A 260 8.21 12.88 11.32
C ASN A 260 8.97 11.63 11.76
N ALA A 261 8.74 10.50 11.10
CA ALA A 261 9.51 9.30 11.35
C ALA A 261 10.70 9.32 10.38
N HIS A 262 11.91 9.31 10.94
CA HIS A 262 13.14 8.98 10.21
C HIS A 262 13.54 7.59 10.67
N PHE A 263 13.83 6.66 9.77
CA PHE A 263 14.19 5.30 10.14
C PHE A 263 15.66 5.02 9.85
N HIS A 264 16.33 4.34 10.79
CA HIS A 264 17.64 3.75 10.59
C HIS A 264 17.49 2.26 10.87
N TYR A 265 17.75 1.39 9.88
CA TYR A 265 17.53 -0.05 10.01
C TYR A 265 18.69 -0.87 9.43
N ASP A 266 18.84 -2.06 10.01
CA ASP A 266 19.52 -3.19 9.42
C ASP A 266 18.45 -4.13 8.84
N VAL A 267 18.41 -4.31 7.52
CA VAL A 267 17.58 -5.34 6.91
C VAL A 267 18.23 -6.68 7.20
N ALA A 268 17.71 -7.41 8.19
CA ALA A 268 18.14 -8.79 8.42
C ALA A 268 17.68 -9.64 7.22
N LEU A 269 18.63 -10.06 6.40
CA LEU A 269 18.46 -11.19 5.48
C LEU A 269 17.99 -12.39 6.30
N ILE A 270 16.77 -12.88 6.07
CA ILE A 270 16.35 -14.18 6.61
C ILE A 270 16.10 -15.13 5.45
N CYS A 271 17.04 -16.07 5.34
CA CYS A 271 16.98 -17.31 4.59
C CYS A 271 15.90 -18.25 5.14
N HIS A 272 15.24 -18.99 4.25
CA HIS A 272 14.74 -20.34 4.52
C HIS A 272 14.88 -21.21 3.26
#